data_AF-A0A538DFX8-F1
#
_entry.id   AF-A0A538DFX8-F1
#
_cell.length_a   1.000
_cell.length_b   1.000
_cell.length_c   1.000
_cell.angle_alpha   90.00
_cell.angle_beta   90.00
_cell.angle_gamma   90.00
#
_symmetry.space_group_name_H-M   'P 1'
#
loop_
_entity.id
_entity.type
_entity.pdbx_description
1 polymer ?
#
loop_
_entity_poly.entity_id
_entity_poly.type
_entity_poly.pdbx_seq_one_letter_code
_entity_poly.pdbx_strand_id
1 'polypeptide(L)'
;MAKANIEHPNWTRDQQGGLSVPHVVGTKGVGTILGFYVMMRAPATGDARFEGVLAFPLDTNLQAVIRFEAFDPPDDTYIVNGSSVASSWNRGQVLVALAGAQLQGNLPPKIVAARSIKRGRKVRGKVVDRFLDAVLGAHVSLEKSSGGGWAKVATGKTNERGFYSLRAKRRGTYRVMVRMAGFTATSRTIHAGR
;
A
#
# COMPACT_ATOMS: atom_id res chain seq x y z
N MET A 1 -6.45 -15.77 5.83
CA MET A 1 -7.13 -14.47 5.60
C MET A 1 -8.06 -14.53 4.40
N ALA A 2 -7.58 -14.60 3.15
CA ALA A 2 -8.45 -14.74 1.98
C ALA A 2 -9.44 -15.93 2.11
N LYS A 3 -8.95 -17.10 2.54
CA LYS A 3 -9.79 -18.29 2.83
C LYS A 3 -10.95 -18.05 3.80
N ALA A 4 -10.78 -17.16 4.78
CA ALA A 4 -11.79 -16.87 5.78
C ALA A 4 -12.87 -15.90 5.27
N ASN A 5 -12.69 -15.34 4.08
CA ASN A 5 -13.62 -14.39 3.46
C ASN A 5 -14.23 -14.95 2.16
N ILE A 6 -14.16 -16.27 1.97
CA ILE A 6 -14.87 -16.95 0.90
C ILE A 6 -16.37 -16.96 1.25
N GLU A 7 -17.22 -16.56 0.32
CA GLU A 7 -18.67 -16.54 0.47
C GLU A 7 -19.30 -17.89 0.13
N HIS A 8 -18.68 -18.66 -0.76
CA HIS A 8 -19.13 -20.00 -1.15
C HIS A 8 -18.19 -21.08 -0.62
N PRO A 9 -18.18 -21.37 0.70
CA PRO A 9 -17.24 -22.32 1.29
C PRO A 9 -17.45 -23.77 0.83
N ASN A 10 -18.63 -24.07 0.27
CA ASN A 10 -18.97 -25.36 -0.33
C ASN A 10 -18.49 -25.52 -1.78
N TRP A 11 -17.95 -24.47 -2.40
CA TRP A 11 -17.36 -24.55 -3.73
C TRP A 11 -15.99 -25.24 -3.70
N THR A 12 -15.54 -25.74 -4.85
CA THR A 12 -14.25 -26.41 -4.96
C THR A 12 -13.15 -25.39 -5.17
N ARG A 13 -12.01 -25.53 -4.49
CA ARG A 13 -10.85 -24.66 -4.70
C ARG A 13 -10.20 -24.96 -6.05
N ASP A 14 -10.23 -24.00 -6.98
CA ASP A 14 -9.53 -24.07 -8.27
C ASP A 14 -8.03 -23.81 -8.10
N GLN A 15 -7.68 -22.69 -7.46
CA GLN A 15 -6.28 -22.27 -7.27
C GLN A 15 -6.12 -21.33 -6.06
N GLN A 16 -4.89 -21.15 -5.61
CA GLN A 16 -4.52 -20.20 -4.57
C GLN A 16 -3.03 -19.85 -4.71
N GLY A 17 -2.61 -18.68 -4.23
CA GLY A 17 -1.19 -18.32 -4.28
C GLY A 17 -0.90 -16.92 -3.76
N GLY A 18 0.38 -16.58 -3.77
CA GLY A 18 0.82 -15.20 -3.57
C GLY A 18 0.56 -14.35 -4.82
N LEU A 19 0.23 -13.08 -4.62
CA LEU A 19 0.04 -12.11 -5.69
C LEU A 19 0.67 -10.76 -5.27
N SER A 20 1.50 -10.18 -6.13
CA SER A 20 2.04 -8.84 -5.89
C SER A 20 0.99 -7.80 -6.25
N VAL A 21 0.53 -7.04 -5.25
CA VAL A 21 -0.42 -5.94 -5.42
C VAL A 21 0.38 -4.65 -5.61
N PRO A 22 0.29 -3.97 -6.77
CA PRO A 22 0.93 -2.69 -6.97
C PRO A 22 0.45 -1.65 -5.96
N HIS A 23 1.38 -0.90 -5.37
CA HIS A 23 1.09 0.24 -4.51
C HIS A 23 1.43 1.52 -5.28
N VAL A 24 0.44 2.37 -5.47
CA VAL A 24 0.49 3.53 -6.36
C VAL A 24 -0.06 4.78 -5.68
N VAL A 25 0.54 5.94 -5.98
CA VAL A 25 0.08 7.25 -5.50
C VAL A 25 -0.07 8.18 -6.70
N GLY A 26 -1.31 8.52 -7.04
CA GLY A 26 -1.61 9.17 -8.31
C GLY A 26 -1.26 8.22 -9.46
N THR A 27 -0.32 8.63 -10.32
CA THR A 27 0.18 7.83 -11.44
C THR A 27 1.53 7.16 -11.15
N LYS A 28 2.04 7.26 -9.92
CA LYS A 28 3.39 6.80 -9.55
C LYS A 28 3.33 5.49 -8.78
N GLY A 29 4.01 4.46 -9.28
CA GLY A 29 4.31 3.25 -8.50
C GLY A 29 5.30 3.56 -7.38
N VAL A 30 4.93 3.23 -6.15
CA VAL A 30 5.75 3.45 -4.95
C VAL A 30 6.32 2.16 -4.38
N GLY A 31 5.69 1.02 -4.70
CA GLY A 31 6.14 -0.31 -4.31
C GLY A 31 5.12 -1.41 -4.64
N THR A 32 5.24 -2.53 -3.96
CA THR A 32 4.35 -3.68 -4.10
C THR A 32 4.10 -4.32 -2.74
N ILE A 33 2.85 -4.69 -2.48
CA ILE A 33 2.45 -5.40 -1.26
C ILE A 33 2.17 -6.85 -1.64
N LEU A 34 2.75 -7.78 -0.88
CA LEU A 34 2.46 -9.20 -1.07
C LEU A 34 1.05 -9.51 -0.54
N GLY A 35 0.15 -9.85 -1.45
CA GLY A 35 -1.16 -10.39 -1.17
C GLY A 35 -1.19 -11.92 -1.30
N PHE A 36 -2.31 -12.49 -0.85
CA PHE A 36 -2.63 -13.89 -1.03
C PHE A 36 -4.05 -14.01 -1.57
N TYR A 37 -4.23 -14.80 -2.61
CA TYR A 37 -5.55 -15.02 -3.21
C TYR A 37 -5.98 -16.49 -3.12
N VAL A 38 -7.29 -16.68 -3.15
CA VAL A 38 -7.95 -17.98 -3.34
C VAL A 38 -9.00 -17.81 -4.41
N MET A 39 -9.12 -18.80 -5.29
CA MET A 39 -10.17 -18.86 -6.29
C MET A 39 -10.94 -20.16 -6.14
N MET A 40 -12.25 -20.03 -6.11
CA MET A 40 -13.23 -21.08 -5.94
C MET A 40 -14.04 -21.23 -7.22
N ARG A 41 -14.42 -22.46 -7.54
CA ARG A 41 -15.29 -22.83 -8.66
C ARG A 41 -16.50 -23.56 -8.11
N ALA A 42 -17.67 -23.23 -8.64
CA ALA A 42 -18.89 -23.96 -8.30
C ALA A 42 -18.74 -25.49 -8.53
N PRO A 43 -19.33 -26.32 -7.65
CA PRO A 43 -18.99 -27.75 -7.60
C PRO A 43 -19.67 -28.59 -8.69
N ALA A 44 -20.75 -28.11 -9.28
CA ALA A 44 -21.50 -28.87 -10.28
C ALA A 44 -20.77 -28.89 -11.63
N THR A 45 -20.77 -30.04 -12.30
CA THR A 45 -20.21 -30.15 -13.65
C THR A 45 -21.03 -29.29 -14.61
N GLY A 46 -20.36 -28.50 -15.45
CA GLY A 46 -20.99 -27.54 -16.35
C GLY A 46 -21.34 -26.20 -15.70
N ASP A 47 -21.20 -26.05 -14.38
CA ASP A 47 -21.32 -24.75 -13.71
C ASP A 47 -20.08 -23.89 -14.01
N ALA A 48 -20.34 -22.68 -14.50
CA ALA A 48 -19.32 -21.76 -14.97
C ALA A 48 -18.98 -20.66 -13.97
N ARG A 49 -19.54 -20.70 -12.75
CA ARG A 49 -19.40 -19.63 -11.78
C ARG A 49 -18.10 -19.73 -10.98
N PHE A 50 -17.49 -18.58 -10.73
CA PHE A 50 -16.23 -18.45 -9.98
C PHE A 50 -16.30 -17.34 -8.94
N GLU A 51 -15.60 -17.57 -7.83
CA GLU A 51 -15.34 -16.58 -6.79
C GLU A 51 -13.82 -16.43 -6.65
N GLY A 52 -13.31 -15.21 -6.69
CA GLY A 52 -11.93 -14.88 -6.38
C GLY A 52 -11.85 -13.97 -5.17
N VAL A 53 -11.04 -14.33 -4.17
CA VAL A 53 -10.80 -13.51 -2.99
C VAL A 53 -9.32 -13.18 -2.90
N LEU A 54 -8.98 -11.89 -2.88
CA LEU A 54 -7.64 -11.37 -2.63
C LEU A 54 -7.60 -10.70 -1.26
N ALA A 55 -6.60 -11.03 -0.44
CA ALA A 55 -6.34 -10.34 0.81
C ALA A 55 -4.89 -9.88 0.88
N PHE A 56 -4.65 -8.65 1.35
CA PHE A 56 -3.31 -8.11 1.57
C PHE A 56 -3.29 -7.15 2.76
N PRO A 57 -2.16 -7.05 3.48
CA PRO A 57 -2.06 -6.19 4.66
C PRO A 57 -1.99 -4.71 4.27
N LEU A 58 -2.62 -3.85 5.06
CA LEU A 58 -2.46 -2.39 5.05
C LEU A 58 -1.66 -1.90 6.28
N ASP A 59 -1.72 -2.66 7.38
CA ASP A 59 -0.91 -2.48 8.60
C ASP A 59 -0.84 -3.82 9.37
N THR A 60 -0.21 -3.88 10.56
CA THR A 60 -0.06 -5.12 11.37
C THR A 60 -1.38 -5.85 11.60
N ASN A 61 -2.46 -5.12 11.87
CA ASN A 61 -3.76 -5.65 12.22
C ASN A 61 -4.88 -5.11 11.31
N LEU A 62 -4.51 -4.55 10.15
CA LEU A 62 -5.44 -4.00 9.18
C LEU A 62 -5.14 -4.63 7.83
N GLN A 63 -6.18 -5.15 7.19
CA GLN A 63 -6.07 -5.83 5.90
C GLN A 63 -7.17 -5.33 4.97
N ALA A 64 -6.84 -5.29 3.68
CA ALA A 64 -7.83 -5.18 2.62
C ALA A 64 -8.23 -6.58 2.18
N VAL A 65 -9.52 -6.76 1.90
CA VAL A 65 -10.06 -7.95 1.25
C VAL A 65 -10.89 -7.49 0.07
N ILE A 66 -10.64 -8.07 -1.09
CA ILE A 66 -11.37 -7.80 -2.32
C ILE A 66 -11.96 -9.12 -2.79
N ARG A 67 -13.26 -9.13 -3.07
CA ARG A 67 -13.97 -10.27 -3.66
C ARG A 67 -14.40 -9.93 -5.07
N PHE A 68 -14.23 -10.90 -5.96
CA PHE A 68 -14.68 -10.90 -7.33
C PHE A 68 -15.58 -12.10 -7.56
N GLU A 69 -16.73 -11.87 -8.17
CA GLU A 69 -17.71 -12.91 -8.46
C GLU A 69 -18.03 -12.85 -9.94
N ALA A 70 -17.88 -13.99 -10.60
CA ALA A 70 -18.27 -14.19 -11.99
C ALA A 70 -19.43 -15.18 -12.00
N PHE A 71 -20.66 -14.65 -11.93
CA PHE A 71 -21.88 -15.46 -11.93
C PHE A 71 -22.49 -15.64 -13.32
N ASP A 72 -22.14 -14.77 -14.26
CA ASP A 72 -22.66 -14.78 -15.61
C ASP A 72 -21.51 -14.89 -16.62
N PRO A 73 -21.59 -15.82 -17.58
CA PRO A 73 -22.65 -16.81 -17.75
C PRO A 73 -22.62 -17.89 -16.64
N PRO A 74 -23.79 -18.44 -16.23
CA PRO A 74 -23.86 -19.36 -15.10
C PRO A 74 -23.39 -20.78 -15.44
N ASP A 75 -23.42 -21.17 -16.71
CA ASP A 75 -23.07 -22.52 -17.14
C ASP A 75 -22.42 -22.59 -18.53
N ASP A 76 -21.82 -23.72 -18.81
CA ASP A 76 -21.05 -24.00 -20.02
C ASP A 76 -21.91 -24.22 -21.29
N THR A 77 -23.25 -24.14 -21.20
CA THR A 77 -24.11 -24.11 -22.40
C THR A 77 -23.97 -22.78 -23.16
N TYR A 78 -23.51 -21.73 -22.46
CA TYR A 78 -23.20 -20.45 -23.06
C TYR A 78 -21.77 -20.45 -23.64
N ILE A 79 -21.65 -20.03 -24.90
CA ILE A 79 -20.37 -19.83 -25.58
C ILE A 79 -20.08 -18.35 -25.71
N VAL A 80 -19.04 -17.90 -25.00
CA VAL A 80 -18.58 -16.52 -25.01
C VAL A 80 -17.81 -16.24 -26.30
N ASN A 81 -18.21 -15.20 -27.02
CA ASN A 81 -17.60 -14.76 -28.28
C ASN A 81 -17.46 -15.88 -29.34
N GLY A 82 -18.34 -16.88 -29.31
CA GLY A 82 -18.37 -17.97 -30.30
C GLY A 82 -17.27 -19.03 -30.18
N SER A 83 -16.34 -18.92 -29.23
CA SER A 83 -15.22 -19.88 -29.11
C SER A 83 -14.86 -20.29 -27.68
N SER A 84 -15.26 -19.52 -26.67
CA SER A 84 -14.84 -19.75 -25.28
C SER A 84 -15.99 -20.33 -24.46
N VAL A 85 -15.74 -21.49 -23.84
CA VAL A 85 -16.67 -22.05 -22.85
C VAL A 85 -16.77 -21.10 -21.64
N ALA A 86 -17.98 -20.89 -21.12
CA ALA A 86 -18.25 -19.93 -20.06
C ALA A 86 -17.33 -20.10 -18.83
N SER A 87 -17.10 -21.32 -18.35
CA SER A 87 -16.23 -21.57 -17.20
C SER A 87 -14.79 -21.12 -17.44
N SER A 88 -14.24 -21.36 -18.65
CA SER A 88 -12.90 -20.90 -19.02
C SER A 88 -12.82 -19.39 -19.11
N TRP A 89 -13.87 -18.75 -19.64
CA TRP A 89 -13.97 -17.30 -19.71
C TRP A 89 -14.04 -16.66 -18.32
N ASN A 90 -14.98 -17.11 -17.47
CA ASN A 90 -15.17 -16.58 -16.12
C ASN A 90 -13.93 -16.78 -15.25
N ARG A 91 -13.28 -17.95 -15.34
CA ARG A 91 -11.97 -18.20 -14.71
C ARG A 91 -10.94 -17.15 -15.13
N GLY A 92 -10.87 -16.84 -16.43
CA GLY A 92 -10.00 -15.81 -16.99
C GLY A 92 -10.34 -14.41 -16.47
N GLN A 93 -11.62 -14.04 -16.43
CA GLN A 93 -12.06 -12.74 -15.93
C GLN A 93 -11.72 -12.54 -14.45
N VAL A 94 -11.92 -13.55 -13.61
CA VAL A 94 -11.54 -13.49 -12.19
C VAL A 94 -10.02 -13.34 -12.05
N LEU A 95 -9.23 -14.06 -12.84
CA LEU A 95 -7.77 -13.92 -12.87
C LEU A 95 -7.32 -12.51 -13.28
N VAL A 96 -7.94 -11.93 -14.31
CA VAL A 96 -7.66 -10.55 -14.75
C VAL A 96 -8.04 -9.55 -13.66
N ALA A 97 -9.20 -9.72 -13.01
CA ALA A 97 -9.66 -8.84 -11.94
C ALA A 97 -8.72 -8.89 -10.73
N LEU A 98 -8.29 -10.09 -10.32
CA LEU A 98 -7.29 -10.28 -9.27
C LEU A 98 -5.97 -9.58 -9.63
N ALA A 99 -5.45 -9.80 -10.84
CA ALA A 99 -4.20 -9.20 -11.30
C ALA A 99 -4.27 -7.67 -11.49
N GLY A 100 -5.47 -7.12 -11.74
CA GLY A 100 -5.73 -5.70 -11.88
C GLY A 100 -5.89 -4.96 -10.55
N ALA A 101 -5.99 -5.66 -9.43
CA ALA A 101 -6.13 -5.03 -8.12
C ALA A 101 -4.86 -4.26 -7.74
N GLN A 102 -5.03 -3.01 -7.30
CA GLN A 102 -3.95 -2.14 -6.84
C GLN A 102 -4.36 -1.34 -5.61
N LEU A 103 -3.38 -1.00 -4.76
CA LEU A 103 -3.58 -0.07 -3.64
C LEU A 103 -3.27 1.36 -4.10
N GLN A 104 -4.29 2.23 -4.03
CA GLN A 104 -4.17 3.65 -4.37
C GLN A 104 -4.06 4.54 -3.13
N GLY A 105 -3.06 5.42 -3.10
CA GLY A 105 -2.86 6.45 -2.07
C GLY A 105 -1.70 6.14 -1.12
N ASN A 106 -1.25 7.13 -0.35
CA ASN A 106 -0.18 6.91 0.63
C ASN A 106 -0.70 6.08 1.82
N LEU A 107 0.10 5.11 2.25
CA LEU A 107 -0.05 4.51 3.58
C LEU A 107 0.56 5.41 4.68
N PRO A 108 0.14 5.23 5.94
CA PRO A 108 0.64 6.03 7.05
C PRO A 108 2.17 6.02 7.18
N PRO A 109 2.80 7.18 7.42
CA PRO A 109 4.25 7.23 7.59
C PRO A 109 4.67 6.45 8.84
N LYS A 110 5.68 5.59 8.70
CA LYS A 110 6.20 4.78 9.80
C LYS A 110 7.61 5.17 10.20
N ILE A 111 8.49 5.38 9.23
CA ILE A 111 9.91 5.68 9.46
C ILE A 111 10.23 7.05 8.90
N VAL A 112 10.77 7.92 9.75
CA VAL A 112 11.28 9.23 9.37
C VAL A 112 12.78 9.24 9.62
N ALA A 113 13.56 8.99 8.57
CA ALA A 113 15.01 9.10 8.65
C ALA A 113 15.39 10.59 8.57
N ALA A 114 16.36 11.02 9.37
CA ALA A 114 16.89 12.38 9.34
C ALA A 114 18.41 12.36 9.55
N ARG A 115 19.14 13.16 8.75
CA ARG A 115 20.57 13.36 8.93
C ARG A 115 20.98 14.80 8.65
N SER A 116 21.93 15.29 9.44
CA SER A 116 22.56 16.59 9.24
C SER A 116 23.54 16.53 8.07
N ILE A 117 23.51 17.52 7.18
CA ILE A 117 24.37 17.62 6.00
C ILE A 117 24.90 19.05 5.84
N LYS A 118 25.82 19.25 4.88
CA LYS A 118 26.41 20.56 4.57
C LYS A 118 26.94 21.25 5.84
N ARG A 119 27.73 20.52 6.63
CA ARG A 119 28.32 20.99 7.91
C ARG A 119 27.26 21.63 8.84
N GLY A 120 26.12 20.94 9.02
CA GLY A 120 25.04 21.37 9.91
C GLY A 120 23.93 22.20 9.25
N ARG A 121 24.18 22.84 8.10
CA ARG A 121 23.26 23.88 7.57
C ARG A 121 21.93 23.34 7.01
N LYS A 122 21.87 22.06 6.67
CA LYS A 122 20.64 21.41 6.19
C LYS A 122 20.44 20.07 6.87
N VAL A 123 19.18 19.69 7.03
CA VAL A 123 18.74 18.35 7.38
C VAL A 123 18.17 17.71 6.11
N ARG A 124 18.54 16.46 5.84
CA ARG A 124 17.99 15.66 4.74
C ARG A 124 17.49 14.34 5.29
N GLY A 125 16.45 13.79 4.70
CA GLY A 125 15.90 12.52 5.13
C GLY A 125 14.97 11.89 4.13
N LYS A 126 14.40 10.75 4.52
CA LYS A 126 13.41 10.00 3.76
C LYS A 126 12.27 9.61 4.70
N VAL A 127 11.04 9.64 4.20
CA VAL A 127 9.85 9.15 4.88
C VAL A 127 9.37 7.93 4.12
N VAL A 128 9.17 6.82 4.84
CA VAL A 128 8.60 5.59 4.29
C VAL A 128 7.50 5.06 5.21
N ASP A 129 6.58 4.31 4.63
CA ASP A 129 5.54 3.60 5.37
C ASP A 129 6.09 2.30 6.00
N ARG A 130 5.19 1.44 6.47
CA ARG A 130 5.53 0.15 7.07
C ARG A 130 6.13 -0.85 6.09
N PHE A 131 5.74 -0.81 4.82
CA PHE A 131 6.25 -1.67 3.76
C PHE A 131 7.55 -1.12 3.15
N LEU A 132 8.06 -0.01 3.70
CA LEU A 132 9.24 0.72 3.24
C LEU A 132 9.02 1.46 1.91
N ASP A 133 7.77 1.57 1.47
CA ASP A 133 7.41 2.33 0.28
C ASP A 133 7.49 3.83 0.59
N ALA A 134 7.79 4.62 -0.45
CA ALA A 134 7.95 6.05 -0.30
C ALA A 134 6.61 6.71 0.06
N VAL A 135 6.62 7.60 1.07
CA VAL A 135 5.46 8.45 1.37
C VAL A 135 5.61 9.77 0.62
N LEU A 136 4.73 10.00 -0.36
CA LEU A 136 4.81 11.11 -1.31
C LEU A 136 4.07 12.35 -0.82
N GLY A 137 4.65 13.53 -1.03
CA GLY A 137 4.00 14.81 -0.73
C GLY A 137 3.73 15.05 0.76
N ALA A 138 4.28 14.23 1.65
CA ALA A 138 4.05 14.30 3.09
C ALA A 138 4.58 15.62 3.66
N HIS A 139 3.76 16.31 4.46
CA HIS A 139 4.18 17.52 5.15
C HIS A 139 5.18 17.18 6.24
N VAL A 140 6.42 17.67 6.07
CA VAL A 140 7.52 17.49 7.02
C VAL A 140 7.78 18.79 7.77
N SER A 141 8.05 18.69 9.06
CA SER A 141 8.39 19.81 9.95
C SER A 141 9.71 19.53 10.64
N LEU A 142 10.67 20.44 10.52
CA LEU A 142 11.88 20.44 11.34
C LEU A 142 11.58 21.18 12.64
N GLU A 143 11.77 20.50 13.75
CA GLU A 143 11.54 21.05 15.08
C GLU A 143 12.86 21.15 15.83
N LYS A 144 13.11 22.28 16.48
CA LYS A 144 14.26 22.52 17.35
C LYS A 144 13.84 22.35 18.81
N SER A 145 14.65 21.69 19.61
CA SER A 145 14.43 21.62 21.06
C SER A 145 14.63 23.01 21.69
N SER A 146 13.71 23.39 22.57
CA SER A 146 13.77 24.62 23.38
C SER A 146 14.00 24.34 24.87
N GLY A 147 14.47 23.14 25.24
CA GLY A 147 14.66 22.72 26.64
C GLY A 147 13.37 22.22 27.31
N GLY A 148 12.24 22.89 27.10
CA GLY A 148 10.92 22.45 27.60
C GLY A 148 9.98 21.85 26.54
N GLY A 149 10.38 21.85 25.27
CA GLY A 149 9.54 21.37 24.18
C GLY A 149 10.22 21.42 22.82
N TRP A 150 9.40 21.29 21.78
CA TRP A 150 9.83 21.27 20.39
C TRP A 150 9.17 22.40 19.62
N ALA A 151 9.96 23.35 19.12
CA ALA A 151 9.49 24.48 18.33
C ALA A 151 9.72 24.21 16.84
N LYS A 152 8.67 24.32 16.02
CA LYS A 152 8.76 24.21 14.57
C LYS A 152 9.58 25.38 14.00
N VAL A 153 10.63 25.08 13.22
CA VAL A 153 11.54 26.10 12.66
C VAL A 153 11.61 26.11 11.14
N ALA A 154 11.21 25.03 10.48
CA ALA A 154 11.13 24.91 9.03
C ALA A 154 10.12 23.84 8.64
N THR A 155 9.56 23.94 7.44
CA THR A 155 8.65 22.96 6.87
C THR A 155 9.02 22.66 5.42
N GLY A 156 8.50 21.55 4.91
CA GLY A 156 8.62 21.17 3.51
C GLY A 156 7.70 20.00 3.19
N LYS A 157 7.88 19.43 2.00
CA LYS A 157 7.19 18.21 1.59
C LYS A 157 8.19 17.16 1.13
N THR A 158 7.82 15.89 1.23
CA THR A 158 8.57 14.82 0.56
C THR A 158 8.33 14.86 -0.94
N ASN A 159 9.35 14.46 -1.71
CA ASN A 159 9.23 14.29 -3.15
C ASN A 159 8.67 12.90 -3.53
N GLU A 160 8.64 12.60 -4.84
CA GLU A 160 8.16 11.32 -5.40
C GLU A 160 8.87 10.09 -4.85
N ARG A 161 10.08 10.24 -4.30
CA ARG A 161 10.88 9.16 -3.72
C ARG A 161 10.87 9.19 -2.19
N GLY A 162 9.99 9.97 -1.58
CA GLY A 162 9.87 10.12 -0.13
C GLY A 162 10.97 10.96 0.52
N PHE A 163 11.87 11.58 -0.25
CA PHE A 163 12.97 12.38 0.29
C PHE A 163 12.54 13.82 0.57
N TYR A 164 13.16 14.42 1.58
CA TYR A 164 12.99 15.83 1.92
C TYR A 164 14.32 16.50 2.28
N SER A 165 14.38 17.83 2.20
CA SER A 165 15.50 18.61 2.75
C SER A 165 15.03 19.94 3.34
N LEU A 166 15.47 20.23 4.57
CA LEU A 166 15.08 21.40 5.34
C LEU A 166 16.32 22.16 5.82
N ARG A 167 16.22 23.48 6.00
CA ARG A 167 17.35 24.32 6.46
C ARG A 167 17.37 24.36 8.00
N ALA A 168 18.53 24.12 8.60
CA ALA A 168 18.77 24.31 10.03
C ALA A 168 19.57 25.60 10.23
N LYS A 169 18.93 26.65 10.76
CA LYS A 169 19.50 27.99 10.82
C LYS A 169 20.48 28.21 11.96
N ARG A 170 20.19 27.67 13.16
CA ARG A 170 20.95 27.90 14.39
C ARG A 170 21.46 26.57 14.94
N ARG A 171 22.65 26.53 15.54
CA ARG A 171 23.12 25.31 16.22
C ARG A 171 22.12 24.82 17.28
N GLY A 172 21.93 23.51 17.35
CA GLY A 172 21.13 22.87 18.40
C GLY A 172 20.68 21.44 18.06
N THR A 173 19.78 20.93 18.90
CA THR A 173 19.16 19.62 18.77
C THR A 173 17.83 19.74 18.04
N TYR A 174 17.65 18.88 17.04
CA TYR A 174 16.54 18.88 16.11
C TYR A 174 15.88 17.52 16.02
N ARG A 175 14.60 17.48 15.62
CA ARG A 175 13.93 16.29 15.11
C ARG A 175 13.08 16.65 13.91
N VAL A 176 12.71 15.67 13.10
CA VAL A 176 11.76 15.84 12.02
C VAL A 176 10.46 15.15 12.40
N MET A 177 9.36 15.88 12.30
CA MET A 177 8.00 15.36 12.47
C MET A 177 7.31 15.33 11.11
N VAL A 178 6.57 14.28 10.86
CA VAL A 178 5.68 14.14 9.70
C VAL A 178 4.27 13.91 10.21
N ARG A 179 3.31 14.66 9.65
CA ARG A 179 1.88 14.47 9.92
C ARG A 179 1.14 14.24 8.62
N MET A 180 0.33 13.18 8.56
CA MET A 180 -0.44 12.81 7.40
C MET A 180 -1.71 12.08 7.84
N ALA A 181 -2.89 12.56 7.40
CA ALA A 181 -4.19 11.92 7.66
C ALA A 181 -4.41 11.47 9.13
N GLY A 182 -4.03 12.33 10.09
CA GLY A 182 -4.14 12.03 11.53
C GLY A 182 -2.97 11.24 12.13
N PHE A 183 -2.13 10.60 11.31
CA PHE A 183 -0.93 9.90 11.74
C PHE A 183 0.24 10.85 11.94
N THR A 184 1.06 10.55 12.95
CA THR A 184 2.29 11.29 13.25
C THR A 184 3.47 10.33 13.37
N ALA A 185 4.56 10.63 12.70
CA ALA A 185 5.83 9.92 12.84
C ALA A 185 6.97 10.92 13.08
N THR A 186 7.91 10.56 13.93
CA THR A 186 9.04 11.41 14.30
C THR A 186 10.37 10.70 14.07
N SER A 187 11.38 11.46 13.66
CA SER A 187 12.74 10.96 13.58
C SER A 187 13.37 10.87 14.97
N ARG A 188 14.50 10.15 15.05
CA ARG A 188 15.46 10.34 16.14
C ARG A 188 15.94 11.79 16.17
N THR A 189 16.43 12.22 17.32
CA THR A 189 17.03 13.54 17.48
C THR A 189 18.39 13.60 16.77
N ILE A 190 18.72 14.77 16.23
CA ILE A 190 19.98 15.03 15.52
C ILE A 190 20.55 16.40 15.91
N HIS A 191 21.87 16.54 15.86
CA HIS A 191 22.53 17.83 16.02
C HIS A 191 22.75 18.48 14.65
N ALA A 192 22.30 19.72 14.50
CA ALA A 192 22.40 20.48 13.26
C ALA A 192 22.48 21.99 13.54
N GLY A 193 22.55 22.76 12.46
CA GLY A 193 22.74 24.21 12.46
C GLY A 193 24.19 24.63 12.64
N ARG A 194 24.42 25.93 12.47
CA ARG A 194 25.67 26.61 12.84
C ARG A 194 25.34 27.76 13.78
#